data_AF-A0A941ADZ8-F1
#
_entry.id   AF-A0A941ADZ8-F1
#
_cell.length_a   1.000
_cell.length_b   1.000
_cell.length_c   1.000
_cell.angle_alpha   90.00
_cell.angle_beta   90.00
_cell.angle_gamma   90.00
#
_symmetry.space_group_name_H-M   'P 1'
#
loop_
_entity.id
_entity.type
_entity.pdbx_description
1 polymer ?
#
loop_
_entity_poly.entity_id
_entity_poly.type
_entity_poly.pdbx_seq_one_letter_code
_entity_poly.pdbx_strand_id
1 'polypeptide(L)'
;MSDSFLSQEEIDALLRNETSAAPVATASAGLLSEVEIDALGEIGNISMGSAATTMSVLLSRRVEITTPRVSIGILEDMRRQYPMPYIIVEVRFTEGIHGTNLLAIKETDAAIIADLMMGNDGSNPPADMSEL
;
A
#
# COMPACT_ATOMS: atom_id res chain seq x y z
N MET A 1 22.67 -19.83 -55.60
CA MET A 1 22.23 -19.55 -54.23
C MET A 1 20.85 -18.95 -54.34
N SER A 2 19.82 -19.75 -54.07
CA SER A 2 18.41 -19.33 -54.18
C SER A 2 18.01 -18.71 -52.84
N ASP A 3 17.75 -17.41 -52.86
CA ASP A 3 17.19 -16.67 -51.73
C ASP A 3 15.87 -17.32 -51.31
N SER A 4 15.86 -17.88 -50.11
CA SER A 4 14.67 -18.45 -49.46
C SER A 4 13.77 -17.32 -49.02
N PHE A 5 13.00 -16.75 -49.95
CA PHE A 5 11.90 -15.84 -49.62
C PHE A 5 10.87 -16.61 -48.80
N LEU A 6 10.80 -16.29 -47.51
CA LEU A 6 9.76 -16.77 -46.62
C LEU A 6 8.39 -16.38 -47.19
N SER A 7 7.44 -17.30 -47.11
CA SER A 7 6.07 -17.02 -47.53
C SER A 7 5.43 -15.98 -46.60
N GLN A 8 4.44 -15.20 -47.09
CA GLN A 8 3.73 -14.25 -46.23
C GLN A 8 3.05 -14.92 -45.03
N GLU A 9 2.73 -16.21 -45.15
CA GLU A 9 2.17 -17.01 -44.06
C GLU A 9 3.21 -17.31 -42.96
N GLU A 10 4.48 -17.52 -43.32
CA GLU A 10 5.58 -17.63 -42.36
C GLU A 10 5.95 -16.29 -41.74
N ILE A 11 5.91 -15.20 -42.52
CA ILE A 11 6.09 -13.83 -42.02
C ILE A 11 4.99 -13.50 -41.00
N ASP A 12 3.74 -13.82 -41.29
CA ASP A 12 2.60 -13.61 -40.40
C ASP A 12 2.63 -14.52 -39.16
N ALA A 13 3.21 -15.71 -39.27
CA ALA A 13 3.43 -16.60 -38.12
C ALA A 13 4.53 -16.07 -37.20
N LEU A 14 5.60 -15.50 -37.77
CA LEU A 14 6.68 -14.84 -37.02
C LEU A 14 6.19 -13.55 -36.34
N LEU A 15 5.40 -12.71 -37.04
CA LEU A 15 4.85 -11.47 -36.48
C LEU A 15 3.84 -11.73 -35.35
N ARG A 16 3.06 -12.82 -35.43
CA ARG A 16 2.11 -13.21 -34.37
C ARG A 16 2.81 -13.67 -33.08
N ASN A 17 4.01 -14.22 -33.20
CA ASN A 17 4.80 -14.60 -32.02
C ASN A 17 5.40 -13.38 -31.30
N GLU A 18 5.50 -12.23 -31.97
CA GLU A 18 5.92 -10.95 -31.37
C GLU A 18 4.75 -10.09 -30.88
N THR A 19 3.51 -10.41 -31.25
CA THR A 19 2.29 -9.66 -30.87
C THR A 19 1.39 -10.39 -29.87
N SER A 20 1.91 -11.41 -29.19
CA SER A 20 1.44 -11.65 -27.82
C SER A 20 1.93 -10.47 -26.98
N ALA A 21 1.11 -9.41 -26.94
CA ALA A 21 1.21 -8.36 -25.96
C ALA A 21 1.35 -9.05 -24.60
N ALA A 22 2.59 -9.09 -24.13
CA ALA A 22 2.88 -9.40 -22.75
C ALA A 22 1.90 -8.57 -21.92
N PRO A 23 1.26 -9.13 -20.88
CA PRO A 23 0.85 -8.23 -19.82
C PRO A 23 2.13 -7.49 -19.46
N VAL A 24 2.08 -6.16 -19.61
CA VAL A 24 3.14 -5.28 -19.15
C VAL A 24 3.24 -5.56 -17.66
N ALA A 25 4.07 -6.54 -17.31
CA ALA A 25 4.64 -6.67 -15.99
C ALA A 25 5.57 -5.47 -15.91
N THR A 26 4.95 -4.34 -15.59
CA THR A 26 5.60 -3.09 -15.21
C THR A 26 6.77 -3.49 -14.34
N ALA A 27 7.98 -3.15 -14.77
CA ALA A 27 9.21 -3.45 -14.07
C ALA A 27 9.15 -2.93 -12.62
N SER A 28 8.66 -3.75 -11.70
CA SER A 28 8.80 -3.58 -10.26
C SER A 28 10.08 -4.25 -9.76
N ALA A 29 10.65 -5.14 -10.57
CA ALA A 29 12.00 -5.68 -10.38
C ALA A 29 13.03 -4.58 -10.64
N GLY A 30 13.40 -3.83 -9.58
CA GLY A 30 14.57 -2.94 -9.60
C GLY A 30 14.40 -1.55 -9.00
N LEU A 31 13.24 -1.20 -8.42
CA LEU A 31 13.09 0.10 -7.73
C LEU A 31 13.77 0.14 -6.36
N LEU A 32 13.75 -0.98 -5.63
CA LEU A 32 14.47 -1.17 -4.37
C LEU A 32 15.07 -2.58 -4.35
N SER A 33 16.25 -2.71 -3.77
CA SER A 33 16.89 -3.98 -3.45
C SER A 33 16.22 -4.67 -2.25
N GLU A 34 16.46 -5.97 -2.09
CA GLU A 34 15.94 -6.72 -0.93
C GLU A 34 16.41 -6.12 0.40
N VAL A 35 17.66 -5.64 0.45
CA VAL A 35 18.22 -4.98 1.63
C VAL A 35 17.50 -3.66 1.95
N GLU A 36 17.12 -2.89 0.92
CA GLU A 36 16.36 -1.65 1.12
C GLU A 36 14.92 -1.92 1.56
N ILE A 37 14.29 -2.98 1.04
CA ILE A 37 12.95 -3.42 1.48
C ILE A 37 12.99 -3.85 2.94
N ASP A 38 14.01 -4.63 3.34
CA ASP A 38 14.20 -5.05 4.73
C ASP A 38 14.47 -3.86 5.65
N ALA A 39 15.33 -2.92 5.23
CA ALA A 39 15.60 -1.69 5.96
C ALA A 39 14.33 -0.84 6.16
N LEU A 40 13.47 -0.72 5.14
CA LEU A 40 12.17 -0.05 5.26
C LEU A 40 11.22 -0.80 6.20
N GLY A 41 11.25 -2.14 6.17
CA GLY A 41 10.50 -2.98 7.09
C GLY A 41 10.89 -2.74 8.55
N GLU A 42 12.18 -2.69 8.83
CA GLU A 42 12.70 -2.44 10.18
C GLU A 42 12.40 -1.01 10.66
N ILE A 43 12.58 -0.01 9.79
CA ILE A 43 12.17 1.37 10.08
C ILE A 43 10.66 1.43 10.38
N GLY A 44 9.84 0.74 9.59
CA GLY A 44 8.40 0.65 9.79
C GLY A 44 8.04 -0.01 11.13
N ASN A 45 8.70 -1.11 11.47
CA ASN A 45 8.50 -1.85 12.72
C ASN A 45 8.83 -0.97 13.94
N ILE A 46 9.97 -0.28 13.94
CA ILE A 46 10.38 0.62 15.02
C ILE A 46 9.42 1.82 15.13
N SER A 47 9.11 2.45 14.00
CA SER A 47 8.23 3.63 13.96
C SER A 47 6.84 3.32 14.48
N MET A 48 6.27 2.17 14.07
CA MET A 48 4.98 1.72 14.55
C MET A 48 5.01 1.28 16.01
N GLY A 49 6.10 0.69 16.51
CA GLY A 49 6.26 0.39 17.93
C GLY A 49 6.24 1.66 18.81
N SER A 50 6.88 2.74 18.33
CA SER A 50 6.80 4.05 18.99
C SER A 50 5.37 4.61 18.98
N ALA A 51 4.70 4.56 17.81
CA ALA A 51 3.30 5.00 17.68
C ALA A 51 2.36 4.19 18.60
N ALA A 52 2.53 2.87 18.70
CA ALA A 52 1.75 2.00 19.59
C ALA A 52 1.90 2.40 21.06
N THR A 53 3.11 2.78 21.47
CA THR A 53 3.38 3.26 22.83
C THR A 53 2.62 4.57 23.10
N THR A 54 2.69 5.54 22.18
CA THR A 54 1.95 6.80 22.30
C THR A 54 0.44 6.57 22.31
N MET A 55 -0.07 5.73 21.41
CA MET A 55 -1.49 5.34 21.38
C MET A 55 -1.91 4.65 22.69
N SER A 56 -1.05 3.82 23.27
CA SER A 56 -1.36 3.16 24.55
C SER A 56 -1.58 4.16 25.69
N VAL A 57 -0.79 5.24 25.69
CA VAL A 57 -0.94 6.34 26.66
C VAL A 57 -2.23 7.11 26.39
N LEU A 58 -2.52 7.46 25.12
CA LEU A 58 -3.72 8.21 24.75
C LEU A 58 -5.01 7.44 25.03
N LEU A 59 -5.03 6.14 24.77
CA LEU A 59 -6.20 5.28 24.95
C LEU A 59 -6.27 4.67 26.37
N SER A 60 -5.25 4.87 27.21
CA SER A 60 -5.12 4.20 28.51
C SER A 60 -5.31 2.67 28.43
N ARG A 61 -4.86 2.07 27.33
CA ARG A 61 -5.01 0.65 27.02
C ARG A 61 -3.73 0.13 26.39
N ARG A 62 -3.42 -1.15 26.57
CA ARG A 62 -2.27 -1.77 25.90
C ARG A 62 -2.56 -1.87 24.41
N VAL A 63 -1.75 -1.21 23.59
CA VAL A 63 -1.76 -1.30 22.13
C VAL A 63 -0.49 -2.00 21.68
N GLU A 64 -0.65 -3.01 20.82
CA GLU A 64 0.45 -3.72 20.18
C GLU A 64 0.28 -3.61 18.67
N ILE A 65 1.35 -3.24 17.97
CA ILE A 65 1.40 -3.23 16.50
C ILE A 65 2.42 -4.27 16.06
N THR A 66 2.02 -5.13 15.13
CA THR A 66 2.88 -6.17 14.56
C THR A 66 3.69 -5.65 13.36
N THR A 67 4.71 -6.41 12.98
CA THR A 67 5.62 -6.04 11.90
C THR A 67 4.87 -5.90 10.57
N PRO A 68 5.00 -4.75 9.88
CA PRO A 68 4.34 -4.52 8.59
C PRO A 68 4.99 -5.35 7.48
N ARG A 69 4.24 -5.59 6.39
CA ARG A 69 4.79 -6.14 5.15
C ARG A 69 5.05 -5.00 4.18
N VAL A 70 6.23 -4.98 3.56
CA VAL A 70 6.62 -3.97 2.58
C VAL A 70 6.48 -4.55 1.18
N SER A 71 5.85 -3.79 0.29
CA SER A 71 5.75 -4.13 -1.13
C SER A 71 5.75 -2.86 -1.97
N ILE A 72 6.22 -2.98 -3.22
CA ILE A 72 6.24 -1.89 -4.18
C ILE A 72 5.06 -2.08 -5.13
N GLY A 73 4.28 -1.03 -5.32
CA GLY A 73 3.14 -1.03 -6.23
C GLY A 73 2.79 0.37 -6.68
N ILE A 74 1.85 0.48 -7.61
CA ILE A 74 1.33 1.77 -8.08
C ILE A 74 0.03 2.13 -7.36
N LEU A 75 -0.30 3.42 -7.31
CA LEU A 75 -1.50 3.92 -6.65
C LEU A 75 -2.79 3.28 -7.20
N GLU A 76 -2.82 2.92 -8.48
CA GLU A 76 -3.98 2.25 -9.07
C GLU A 76 -4.24 0.87 -8.45
N ASP A 77 -3.19 0.11 -8.16
CA ASP A 77 -3.30 -1.21 -7.53
C ASP A 77 -3.83 -1.09 -6.09
N MET A 78 -3.33 -0.09 -5.35
CA MET A 78 -3.85 0.25 -4.02
C MET A 78 -5.35 0.53 -4.08
N ARG A 79 -5.80 1.36 -5.04
CA ARG A 79 -7.23 1.69 -5.16
C ARG A 79 -8.10 0.47 -5.50
N ARG A 80 -7.57 -0.50 -6.25
CA ARG A 80 -8.29 -1.75 -6.56
C ARG A 80 -8.35 -2.70 -5.37
N GLN A 81 -7.29 -2.75 -4.58
CA GLN A 81 -7.17 -3.68 -3.45
C GLN A 81 -7.91 -3.20 -2.19
N TYR A 82 -8.16 -1.90 -2.06
CA TYR A 82 -8.81 -1.28 -0.90
C TYR A 82 -10.05 -0.47 -1.33
N PRO A 83 -11.19 -1.13 -1.59
CA PRO A 83 -12.43 -0.44 -1.96
C PRO A 83 -13.03 0.32 -0.77
N MET A 84 -13.63 1.48 -1.04
CA MET A 84 -14.30 2.35 -0.04
C MET A 84 -15.29 1.60 0.88
N PRO A 85 -15.49 2.05 2.14
CA PRO A 85 -15.01 3.33 2.71
C PRO A 85 -13.71 3.21 3.53
N TYR A 86 -12.78 4.12 3.24
CA TYR A 86 -11.52 4.30 3.96
C TYR A 86 -11.31 5.78 4.27
N ILE A 87 -10.78 6.06 5.47
CA ILE A 87 -10.27 7.37 5.86
C ILE A 87 -8.81 7.43 5.45
N ILE A 88 -8.45 8.49 4.73
CA ILE A 88 -7.09 8.75 4.26
C ILE A 88 -6.53 9.92 5.05
N VAL A 89 -5.43 9.69 5.76
CA VAL A 89 -4.63 10.72 6.41
C VAL A 89 -3.41 11.00 5.53
N GLU A 90 -3.30 12.23 5.05
CA GLU A 90 -2.18 12.69 4.24
C GLU A 90 -1.21 13.52 5.08
N VAL A 91 0.05 13.09 5.15
CA VAL A 91 1.13 13.85 5.82
C VAL A 91 2.23 14.10 4.81
N ARG A 92 2.41 15.37 4.43
CA ARG A 92 3.48 15.78 3.52
C ARG A 92 4.80 15.95 4.26
N PHE A 93 5.87 15.38 3.74
CA PHE A 93 7.22 15.62 4.26
C PHE A 93 7.69 17.02 3.83
N THR A 94 8.21 17.78 4.79
CA THR A 94 8.69 19.16 4.57
C THR A 94 10.20 19.24 4.42
N GLU A 95 10.94 18.34 5.05
CA GLU A 95 12.40 18.32 5.04
C GLU A 95 12.93 16.87 4.99
N GLY A 96 14.12 16.68 4.40
CA GLY A 96 14.81 15.39 4.31
C GLY A 96 14.31 14.50 3.16
N ILE A 97 13.03 14.18 3.14
CA ILE A 97 12.40 13.33 2.12
C ILE A 97 11.40 14.16 1.32
N HIS A 98 11.38 13.97 -0.01
CA HIS A 98 10.34 14.55 -0.87
C HIS A 98 9.22 13.54 -1.08
N GLY A 99 7.99 13.94 -0.77
CA GLY A 99 6.81 13.12 -1.00
C GLY A 99 5.79 13.23 0.12
N THR A 100 4.86 12.28 0.11
CA THR A 100 3.73 12.23 1.02
C THR A 100 3.65 10.85 1.66
N ASN A 101 3.44 10.81 2.98
CA ASN A 101 3.01 9.61 3.68
C ASN A 101 1.48 9.57 3.68
N LEU A 102 0.91 8.44 3.24
CA LEU A 102 -0.52 8.19 3.24
C LEU A 102 -0.82 7.05 4.21
N LEU A 103 -1.71 7.29 5.17
CA LEU A 103 -2.27 6.27 6.04
C LEU A 103 -3.75 6.06 5.70
N ALA A 104 -4.10 4.83 5.32
CA ALA A 104 -5.48 4.45 5.02
C ALA A 104 -6.01 3.55 6.14
N ILE A 105 -7.12 3.95 6.76
CA ILE A 105 -7.77 3.22 7.85
C ILE A 105 -9.22 2.96 7.44
N LYS A 106 -9.76 1.78 7.75
CA LYS A 106 -11.18 1.53 7.53
C LYS A 106 -11.99 2.47 8.41
N GLU A 107 -13.10 2.97 7.87
CA GLU A 107 -14.00 3.84 8.63
C GLU A 107 -14.41 3.22 9.97
N THR A 108 -14.72 1.91 9.98
CA THR A 108 -15.07 1.17 11.20
C THR A 108 -13.98 1.18 12.25
N ASP A 109 -12.72 0.99 11.83
CA ASP A 109 -11.58 0.92 12.76
C ASP A 109 -11.29 2.31 13.32
N ALA A 110 -11.41 3.35 12.50
CA ALA A 110 -11.27 4.73 12.93
C ALA A 110 -12.35 5.14 13.93
N ALA A 111 -13.60 4.73 13.71
CA ALA A 111 -14.71 4.99 14.63
C ALA A 111 -14.47 4.31 16.00
N ILE A 112 -13.96 3.07 16.02
CA ILE A 112 -13.57 2.37 17.27
C ILE A 112 -12.46 3.13 17.99
N ILE A 113 -11.42 3.59 17.29
CA ILE A 113 -10.33 4.36 17.89
C ILE A 113 -10.87 5.66 18.50
N ALA A 114 -11.72 6.39 17.77
CA ALA A 114 -12.34 7.62 18.25
C ALA A 114 -13.20 7.38 19.50
N ASP A 115 -14.01 6.32 19.50
CA ASP A 115 -14.83 5.92 20.66
C ASP A 115 -13.96 5.66 21.90
N LEU A 116 -12.86 4.92 21.73
CA LEU A 116 -11.89 4.68 22.80
C LEU A 116 -11.23 5.99 23.30
N MET A 117 -10.93 6.94 22.40
CA MET A 117 -10.39 8.26 22.78
C MET A 117 -11.38 9.13 23.55
N MET A 118 -12.68 8.95 23.32
CA MET A 118 -13.74 9.61 24.08
C MET A 118 -14.01 8.96 25.45
N GLY A 119 -13.27 7.89 25.79
CA GLY A 119 -13.37 7.19 27.07
C GLY A 119 -14.42 6.06 27.11
N ASN A 120 -15.00 5.73 25.96
CA ASN A 120 -15.90 4.59 25.82
C ASN A 120 -15.12 3.28 25.63
N ASP A 121 -15.82 2.17 25.43
CA ASP A 121 -15.21 0.83 25.42
C ASP A 121 -14.84 0.30 24.04
N GLY A 122 -15.25 0.97 22.97
CA GLY A 122 -15.05 0.58 21.57
C GLY A 122 -16.07 -0.44 21.05
N SER A 123 -17.06 -0.85 21.86
CA SER A 123 -18.01 -1.92 21.51
C SER A 123 -19.17 -1.44 20.63
N ASN A 124 -19.51 -0.16 20.72
CA ASN A 124 -20.61 0.44 19.96
C ASN A 124 -20.24 1.84 19.45
N PRO A 125 -19.27 1.93 18.52
CA PRO A 125 -18.88 3.20 17.96
C PRO A 125 -20.04 3.85 17.18
N PRO A 126 -20.06 5.18 17.03
CA PRO A 126 -21.06 5.87 16.22
C PRO A 126 -21.09 5.32 14.78
N ALA A 127 -22.31 5.11 14.26
CA ALA A 127 -22.50 4.53 12.93
C ALA A 127 -22.13 5.49 11.78
N ASP A 128 -22.01 6.77 12.07
CA ASP A 128 -21.68 7.82 11.11
C ASP A 128 -20.57 8.71 11.69
N MET A 129 -19.43 8.79 11.01
CA MET A 129 -18.32 9.66 11.41
C MET A 129 -18.52 11.12 10.99
N SER A 130 -19.58 11.44 10.23
CA SER A 130 -19.91 12.84 9.89
C SER A 130 -20.52 13.64 11.04
N GLU A 131 -20.95 12.96 12.12
CA GLU A 131 -21.55 13.57 13.31
C GLU A 131 -20.58 13.70 14.50
N LEU A 132 -19.33 13.24 14.35
CA LEU A 132 -18.23 13.44 15.31
C LEU A 132 -17.41 14.70 14.97
#